data_AF-A0A7J4QFT1-F1
#
_entry.id   AF-A0A7J4QFT1-F1
#
_cell.length_a   1.000
_cell.length_b   1.000
_cell.length_c   1.000
_cell.angle_alpha   90.00
_cell.angle_beta   90.00
_cell.angle_gamma   90.00
#
_symmetry.space_group_name_H-M   'P 1'
#
loop_
_entity.id
_entity.type
_entity.pdbx_description
1 polymer ?
#
loop_
_entity_poly.entity_id
_entity_poly.type
_entity_poly.pdbx_seq_one_letter_code
_entity_poly.pdbx_strand_id
1 'polypeptide(L)'
;MAKKHQKLKNPEACRACAACCRQFPFYDHNADGFVDRIKLLKTDRIIVEESDFVTNEGRRLYRIVLDIPCSALEFKNGKYSCKLYGTKKRPRMCSEYPYEITDWERKHCKGLNSAKPHK
;
A
#
# COMPACT_ATOMS: atom_id res chain seq x y z
N MET A 1 -21.39 13.93 -1.42
CA MET A 1 -21.47 13.18 -0.15
C MET A 1 -20.12 12.49 0.07
N ALA A 2 -19.33 12.94 1.05
CA ALA A 2 -18.03 12.33 1.34
C ALA A 2 -18.25 10.95 1.98
N LYS A 3 -17.75 9.89 1.33
CA LYS A 3 -17.78 8.54 1.90
C LYS A 3 -16.95 8.56 3.18
N LYS A 4 -17.56 8.25 4.32
CA LYS A 4 -16.86 8.11 5.61
C LYS A 4 -15.85 6.97 5.48
N HIS A 5 -14.57 7.31 5.41
CA HIS A 5 -13.47 6.35 5.34
C HIS A 5 -13.37 5.61 6.68
N GLN A 6 -13.69 4.32 6.67
CA GLN A 6 -13.73 3.50 7.88
C GLN A 6 -12.34 2.95 8.19
N LYS A 7 -11.71 3.47 9.24
CA LYS A 7 -10.40 3.01 9.72
C LYS A 7 -10.49 1.57 10.22
N LEU A 8 -10.08 0.62 9.39
CA LEU A 8 -9.95 -0.79 9.75
C LEU A 8 -8.57 -1.02 10.36
N LYS A 9 -8.37 -0.72 11.65
CA LYS A 9 -7.19 -1.22 12.36
C LYS A 9 -7.37 -2.73 12.61
N ASN A 10 -7.21 -3.56 11.57
CA ASN A 10 -7.20 -5.01 11.69
C ASN A 10 -5.77 -5.56 11.50
N PRO A 11 -5.04 -5.81 12.59
CA PRO A 11 -3.70 -6.39 12.55
C PRO A 11 -3.63 -7.72 11.82
N GLU A 12 -4.69 -8.54 11.89
CA GLU A 12 -4.73 -9.84 11.24
C GLU A 12 -4.73 -9.70 9.72
N ALA A 13 -5.40 -8.66 9.22
CA ALA A 13 -5.46 -8.39 7.80
C ALA A 13 -4.12 -7.91 7.23
N CYS A 14 -3.37 -7.12 8.01
CA CYS A 14 -1.97 -6.79 7.72
C CYS A 14 -1.09 -8.05 7.70
N ARG A 15 -1.24 -8.96 8.68
CA ARG A 15 -0.47 -10.22 8.78
C ARG A 15 -0.83 -11.25 7.70
N ALA A 16 -2.01 -11.15 7.09
CA ALA A 16 -2.48 -12.10 6.08
C ALA A 16 -1.75 -11.97 4.74
N CYS A 17 -1.38 -10.75 4.33
CA CYS A 17 -0.74 -10.53 3.03
C CYS A 17 0.48 -9.60 3.06
N ALA A 18 0.67 -8.81 4.11
CA ALA A 18 1.77 -7.86 4.22
C ALA A 18 1.96 -6.98 2.97
N ALA A 19 0.88 -6.64 2.27
CA ALA A 19 0.91 -5.95 0.98
C ALA A 19 1.75 -4.67 1.02
N CYS A 20 1.42 -3.75 1.94
CA CYS A 20 2.16 -2.50 2.14
C CYS A 20 3.60 -2.68 2.64
N CYS A 21 3.95 -3.87 3.15
CA CYS A 21 5.32 -4.20 3.54
C CYS A 21 6.10 -4.91 2.44
N ARG A 22 5.44 -5.42 1.39
CA ARG A 22 6.08 -6.02 0.22
C ARG A 22 6.24 -5.02 -0.92
N GLN A 23 5.27 -4.12 -1.05
CA GLN A 23 5.20 -3.13 -2.11
C GLN A 23 4.81 -1.77 -1.53
N PHE A 24 5.47 -0.73 -2.01
CA PHE A 24 5.19 0.65 -1.63
C PHE A 24 4.67 1.44 -2.84
N PRO A 25 3.35 1.52 -3.03
CA PRO A 25 2.77 2.34 -4.09
C PRO A 25 2.67 3.81 -3.66
N PHE A 26 2.95 4.72 -4.57
CA PHE A 26 2.59 6.12 -4.47
C PHE A 26 2.16 6.65 -5.83
N TYR A 27 1.46 7.80 -5.83
CA TYR A 27 0.83 8.35 -7.03
C TYR A 27 1.41 9.72 -7.37
N ASP A 28 1.69 9.96 -8.64
CA ASP A 28 2.19 11.24 -9.14
C ASP A 28 1.52 11.58 -10.49
N HIS A 29 1.19 12.85 -10.73
CA HIS A 29 0.56 13.31 -11.99
C HIS A 29 1.59 13.93 -12.95
N ASN A 30 2.85 14.08 -12.54
CA ASN A 30 3.90 14.73 -13.31
C ASN A 30 4.57 13.75 -14.27
N ALA A 31 3.84 13.44 -15.35
CA ALA A 31 4.27 12.56 -16.44
C ALA A 31 5.63 13.00 -17.01
N ASP A 32 5.70 14.25 -17.47
CA ASP A 32 6.81 14.82 -18.23
C ASP A 32 8.02 15.25 -17.35
N GLY A 33 8.08 14.75 -16.12
CA GLY A 33 9.12 15.13 -15.16
C GLY A 33 9.54 13.94 -14.32
N PHE A 34 8.93 13.82 -13.14
CA PHE A 34 9.34 12.81 -12.17
C PHE A 34 9.09 11.38 -12.67
N VAL A 35 7.92 11.13 -13.26
CA VAL A 35 7.52 9.80 -13.73
C VAL A 35 8.47 9.31 -14.83
N ASP A 36 8.73 10.14 -15.85
CA ASP A 36 9.63 9.76 -16.94
C ASP A 36 11.07 9.55 -16.46
N ARG A 37 11.56 10.35 -15.51
CA ARG A 37 12.85 10.09 -14.88
C ARG A 37 12.89 8.73 -14.18
N ILE A 38 11.82 8.32 -13.51
CA ILE A 38 11.73 7.00 -12.87
C ILE A 38 11.75 5.88 -13.91
N LYS A 39 11.05 6.03 -15.05
CA LYS A 39 11.04 5.04 -16.14
C LYS A 39 12.43 4.79 -16.75
N LEU A 40 13.36 5.75 -16.63
CA LEU A 40 14.75 5.58 -17.09
C LEU A 40 15.60 4.70 -16.16
N LEU A 41 15.13 4.39 -14.95
CA LEU A 41 15.87 3.54 -14.01
C LEU A 41 15.86 2.08 -14.51
N LYS A 42 17.05 1.50 -14.68
CA LYS A 42 17.20 0.11 -15.10
C LYS A 42 17.05 -0.84 -13.90
N THR A 43 15.81 -1.13 -13.52
CA THR A 43 15.49 -2.05 -12.41
C THR A 43 14.13 -2.73 -12.61
N ASP A 44 14.01 -3.95 -12.12
CA ASP A 44 12.76 -4.70 -11.98
C ASP A 44 12.02 -4.39 -10.67
N ARG A 45 12.64 -3.61 -9.77
CA ARG A 45 12.10 -3.27 -8.44
C ARG A 45 11.22 -2.03 -8.44
N ILE A 46 11.04 -1.37 -9.59
CA ILE A 46 10.18 -0.20 -9.71
C ILE A 46 9.23 -0.44 -10.88
N ILE A 47 7.94 -0.39 -10.60
CA ILE A 47 6.87 -0.56 -11.58
C ILE A 47 6.17 0.79 -11.72
N VAL A 48 5.95 1.23 -12.96
CA VAL A 48 5.22 2.47 -13.26
C VAL A 48 4.02 2.11 -14.13
N GLU A 49 2.82 2.36 -13.63
CA GLU A 49 1.55 2.06 -14.29
C GLU A 49 0.72 3.34 -14.39
N GLU A 50 -0.03 3.53 -15.48
CA GLU A 50 -1.12 4.50 -15.45
C GLU A 50 -2.20 4.02 -14.50
N SER A 51 -2.70 4.93 -13.66
CA SER A 51 -3.81 4.63 -12.76
C SER A 51 -5.13 5.16 -13.32
N ASP A 52 -6.23 4.58 -12.85
CA ASP A 52 -7.58 5.06 -13.15
C ASP A 52 -7.95 6.35 -12.38
N PHE A 53 -7.07 6.83 -11.49
CA PHE A 53 -7.31 8.04 -10.73
C PHE A 53 -6.99 9.28 -11.57
N VAL A 54 -7.92 10.22 -11.55
CA VAL A 54 -7.80 11.51 -12.25
C VAL A 54 -7.85 12.62 -11.21
N THR A 55 -6.94 13.60 -11.33
CA THR A 55 -6.96 14.80 -10.49
C THR A 55 -8.19 15.66 -10.80
N ASN A 56 -8.50 16.62 -9.92
CA ASN A 56 -9.59 17.58 -10.16
C ASN A 56 -9.40 18.42 -11.44
N GLU A 57 -8.17 18.47 -11.97
CA GLU A 57 -7.79 19.19 -13.19
C GLU A 57 -7.84 18.30 -14.44
N GLY A 58 -8.34 17.06 -14.33
CA GLY A 58 -8.47 16.14 -15.46
C GLY A 58 -7.19 15.37 -15.83
N ARG A 59 -6.13 15.43 -15.00
CA ARG A 59 -4.85 14.74 -15.27
C ARG A 59 -4.86 13.34 -14.67
N ARG A 60 -4.44 12.33 -15.43
CA ARG A 60 -4.26 10.96 -14.91
C ARG A 60 -3.07 10.90 -13.95
N LEU A 61 -3.21 10.12 -12.89
CA LEU A 61 -2.11 9.79 -11.98
C LEU A 61 -1.39 8.54 -12.49
N TYR A 62 -0.07 8.51 -12.36
CA TYR A 62 0.75 7.33 -12.47
C TYR A 62 0.90 6.69 -11.10
N ARG A 63 0.70 5.38 -11.03
CA ARG A 63 1.01 4.54 -9.89
C ARG A 63 2.45 4.07 -10.00
N ILE A 64 3.30 4.53 -9.10
CA ILE A 64 4.69 4.09 -8.99
C ILE A 64 4.77 3.12 -7.81
N VAL A 65 5.21 1.89 -8.06
CA VAL A 65 5.34 0.84 -7.05
C VAL A 65 6.80 0.50 -6.85
N LEU A 66 7.29 0.68 -5.62
CA LEU A 66 8.57 0.12 -5.22
C LEU A 66 8.34 -1.32 -4.73
N ASP A 67 8.81 -2.30 -5.50
CA ASP A 67 8.76 -3.74 -5.17
C ASP A 67 10.00 -4.14 -4.34
N ILE A 68 10.16 -3.44 -3.23
CA ILE A 68 11.27 -3.63 -2.29
C ILE A 68 10.67 -4.00 -0.92
N PRO A 69 10.83 -5.25 -0.47
CA PRO A 69 10.31 -5.67 0.83
C PRO A 69 10.89 -4.86 1.98
N CYS A 70 10.02 -4.46 2.90
CA CYS A 70 10.40 -3.77 4.12
C CYS A 70 11.33 -4.64 4.98
N SER A 71 12.45 -4.10 5.45
CA SER A 71 13.40 -4.80 6.32
C SER A 71 12.84 -5.21 7.69
N ALA A 72 11.72 -4.59 8.10
CA ALA A 72 10.98 -4.94 9.30
C ALA A 72 9.95 -6.06 9.09
N LEU A 73 9.72 -6.51 7.85
CA LEU A 73 8.84 -7.65 7.55
C LEU A 73 9.55 -8.97 7.88
N GLU A 74 8.83 -9.85 8.57
CA GLU A 74 9.28 -11.22 8.87
C GLU A 74 8.19 -12.22 8.51
N PHE A 75 8.60 -13.44 8.18
CA PHE A 75 7.71 -14.57 8.03
C PHE A 75 8.06 -15.60 9.10
N LYS A 76 7.14 -15.83 10.05
CA LYS A 76 7.32 -16.76 11.18
C LYS A 76 6.05 -17.59 11.36
N ASN A 77 6.19 -18.90 11.55
CA ASN A 77 5.07 -19.83 11.78
C ASN A 77 3.98 -19.72 10.69
N GLY A 78 4.38 -19.58 9.43
CA GLY A 78 3.45 -19.48 8.30
C GLY A 78 2.70 -18.14 8.20
N LYS A 79 3.07 -17.12 8.99
CA LYS A 79 2.40 -15.82 9.02
C LYS A 79 3.39 -14.67 8.86
N TYR A 80 2.96 -13.59 8.19
CA TYR A 80 3.73 -12.36 8.16
C TYR A 80 3.61 -11.61 9.49
N SER A 81 4.70 -10.98 9.92
CA SER A 81 4.75 -10.11 11.10
C SER A 81 5.68 -8.93 10.88
N CYS A 82 5.52 -7.86 11.66
CA CYS A 82 6.38 -6.69 11.64
C CYS A 82 7.23 -6.66 12.91
N LYS A 83 8.56 -6.57 12.78
CA LYS A 83 9.52 -6.42 13.91
C LYS A 83 9.20 -5.23 14.81
N LEU A 84 8.57 -4.19 14.25
CA LEU A 84 8.24 -2.95 14.94
C LEU A 84 6.81 -2.93 15.47
N TYR A 85 6.05 -4.02 15.35
CA TYR A 85 4.65 -4.07 15.78
C TYR A 85 4.50 -3.67 17.26
N GLY A 86 3.59 -2.74 17.55
CA GLY A 86 3.34 -2.23 18.91
C GLY A 86 4.40 -1.26 19.45
N THR A 87 5.47 -0.99 18.70
CA THR A 87 6.53 -0.07 19.13
C THR A 87 6.28 1.37 18.66
N LYS A 88 6.80 2.35 19.40
CA LYS A 88 6.83 3.77 18.97
C LYS A 88 7.70 4.01 17.72
N LYS A 89 8.55 3.05 17.35
CA LYS A 89 9.40 3.11 16.16
C LYS A 89 8.65 2.74 14.88
N ARG A 90 7.44 2.18 14.98
CA ARG A 90 6.62 1.87 13.80
C ARG A 90 6.13 3.17 13.15
N PRO A 91 6.46 3.43 11.87
CA PRO A 91 6.01 4.63 11.19
C PRO A 91 4.50 4.80 11.28
N ARG A 92 4.04 6.04 11.39
CA ARG A 92 2.62 6.36 11.57
C ARG A 92 1.75 5.72 10.49
N MET A 93 2.17 5.83 9.23
CA MET A 93 1.47 5.21 8.11
C MET A 93 1.32 3.69 8.25
N CYS A 94 2.32 3.00 8.80
CA CYS A 94 2.26 1.57 9.05
C CYS A 94 1.33 1.23 10.22
N SER A 95 1.26 2.09 11.24
CA SER A 95 0.40 1.92 12.43
C SER A 95 -1.08 2.20 12.16
N GLU A 96 -1.36 3.00 11.14
CA GLU A 96 -2.72 3.34 10.69
C GLU A 96 -3.25 2.40 9.59
N TYR A 97 -2.39 1.50 9.08
CA TYR A 97 -2.73 0.57 8.01
C TYR A 97 -3.61 -0.62 8.47
N PRO A 98 -4.58 -1.08 7.64
CA PRO A 98 -5.03 -0.45 6.39
C PRO A 98 -5.82 0.83 6.64
N TYR A 99 -5.41 1.93 6.00
CA TYR A 99 -6.13 3.21 6.04
C TYR A 99 -7.42 3.11 5.22
N GLU A 100 -7.32 2.44 4.07
CA GLU A 100 -8.39 2.02 3.19
C GLU A 100 -8.04 0.64 2.64
N ILE A 101 -9.05 -0.17 2.32
CA ILE A 101 -8.86 -1.42 1.58
C ILE A 101 -9.13 -1.13 0.11
N THR A 102 -8.06 -1.10 -0.68
CA THR A 102 -8.12 -1.02 -2.14
C THR A 102 -8.67 -2.32 -2.73
N ASP A 103 -9.23 -2.27 -3.94
CA ASP A 103 -9.72 -3.49 -4.62
C ASP A 103 -8.58 -4.46 -4.92
N TRP A 104 -7.37 -3.94 -5.15
CA TRP A 104 -6.17 -4.76 -5.24
C TRP A 104 -5.94 -5.55 -3.95
N GLU A 105 -6.04 -4.90 -2.80
CA GLU A 105 -5.89 -5.55 -1.50
C GLU A 105 -7.01 -6.56 -1.22
N ARG A 106 -8.27 -6.28 -1.59
CA ARG A 106 -9.36 -7.27 -1.50
C ARG A 106 -9.09 -8.53 -2.32
N LYS A 107 -8.53 -8.34 -3.52
CA LYS A 107 -8.24 -9.43 -4.47
C LYS A 107 -7.03 -10.26 -4.05
N HIS A 108 -6.01 -9.63 -3.47
CA HIS A 108 -4.72 -10.29 -3.20
C HIS A 108 -4.46 -10.59 -1.72
N CYS A 109 -5.27 -10.07 -0.79
CA CYS A 109 -5.18 -10.33 0.64
C CYS A 109 -6.41 -11.08 1.14
N LYS A 110 -6.37 -12.42 1.11
CA LYS A 110 -7.49 -13.30 1.49
C LYS A 110 -8.06 -13.03 2.91
N GLY A 111 -7.28 -12.43 3.82
CA GLY A 111 -7.73 -12.06 5.18
C GLY A 111 -8.40 -10.68 5.32
N LEU A 112 -8.40 -9.84 4.28
CA LEU A 112 -9.03 -8.51 4.32
C LEU A 112 -10.55 -8.56 4.10
N ASN A 113 -11.06 -9.57 3.39
CA ASN A 113 -12.49 -9.73 3.11
C ASN A 113 -13.33 -10.14 4.35
N SER A 114 -12.66 -10.56 5.43
CA SER A 114 -13.28 -10.94 6.70
C SER A 114 -13.23 -9.82 7.76
N ALA A 115 -12.54 -8.71 7.48
CA ALA A 115 -12.41 -7.60 8.40
C ALA A 115 -13.74 -6.85 8.49
N LYS A 116 -14.52 -7.12 9.55
CA LYS A 116 -15.73 -6.34 9.82
C LYS A 116 -15.36 -4.89 10.17
N PRO A 117 -16.15 -3.93 9.68
CA PRO A 117 -16.02 -2.55 10.10
C PRO A 117 -16.10 -2.40 11.63
N HIS A 118 -15.07 -1.83 12.25
CA HIS A 118 -15.19 -1.31 13.61
C HIS A 118 -16.15 -0.11 13.56
N LYS A 119 -17.25 -0.20 14.31
CA LYS A 119 -18.20 0.90 14.55
C LYS A 119 -17.59 1.93 15.48
#